data_AF-A0A0G1B7S9-F1
#
_entry.id   AF-A0A0G1B7S9-F1
#
_cell.length_a   1.000
_cell.length_b   1.000
_cell.length_c   1.000
_cell.angle_alpha   90.00
_cell.angle_beta   90.00
_cell.angle_gamma   90.00
#
_symmetry.space_group_name_H-M   'P 1'
#
loop_
_entity.id
_entity.type
_entity.pdbx_description
1 polymer ?
#
loop_
_entity_poly.entity_id
_entity_poly.type
_entity_poly.pdbx_seq_one_letter_code
_entity_poly.pdbx_strand_id
1 'polypeptide(L)'
;MNNLNSGKNKKSGFGREISFGGRFGVGAYWTDHIKIKMRQYGLSESRIRRILRFPQRIETGIAPDTIAAMQKAGSKKHPYEIWVMWQEKKTSEKFGPGGIIMISAWRYPGTSPIGQPPPIPEDIWESVVKELKLKKHF
;
A
#
# COMPACT_ATOMS: atom_id res chain seq x y z
N MET A 1 -52.45 -5.57 -10.16
CA MET A 1 -51.93 -6.90 -9.75
C MET A 1 -50.41 -6.89 -9.83
N ASN A 2 -49.80 -6.75 -8.66
CA ASN A 2 -48.60 -7.41 -8.13
C ASN A 2 -47.32 -7.61 -9.00
N ASN A 3 -46.33 -6.73 -8.78
CA ASN A 3 -45.07 -6.90 -8.03
C ASN A 3 -44.01 -8.01 -8.34
N LEU A 4 -42.73 -7.61 -8.10
CA LEU A 4 -41.45 -8.36 -7.92
C LEU A 4 -40.68 -8.72 -9.21
N ASN A 5 -39.38 -8.42 -9.45
CA ASN A 5 -38.17 -8.19 -8.63
C ASN A 5 -37.19 -7.28 -9.44
N SER A 6 -36.69 -6.13 -8.97
CA SER A 6 -35.61 -5.91 -7.99
C SER A 6 -34.36 -6.80 -8.15
N GLY A 7 -33.26 -6.21 -8.61
CA GLY A 7 -31.95 -6.87 -8.70
C GLY A 7 -30.86 -5.98 -9.28
N LYS A 8 -30.73 -4.73 -8.79
CA LYS A 8 -29.62 -3.83 -9.14
C LYS A 8 -28.30 -4.42 -8.62
N ASN A 9 -27.53 -5.03 -9.51
CA ASN A 9 -26.15 -5.40 -9.19
C ASN A 9 -25.26 -4.15 -9.33
N LYS A 10 -25.13 -3.40 -8.23
CA LYS A 10 -24.14 -2.32 -8.10
C LYS A 10 -22.75 -2.96 -8.18
N LYS A 11 -22.15 -2.99 -9.36
CA LYS A 11 -20.70 -3.11 -9.48
C LYS A 11 -20.09 -1.86 -8.84
N SER A 12 -19.68 -1.99 -7.58
CA SER A 12 -18.90 -0.99 -6.87
C SER A 12 -17.67 -0.65 -7.71
N GLY A 13 -17.62 0.60 -8.17
CA GLY A 13 -16.51 1.13 -8.95
C GLY A 13 -15.22 1.06 -8.16
N PHE A 14 -14.35 0.14 -8.54
CA PHE A 14 -12.92 0.21 -8.27
C PHE A 14 -12.12 -0.27 -9.49
N GLY A 15 -12.61 0.14 -10.67
CA GLY A 15 -11.89 0.08 -11.93
C GLY A 15 -11.48 1.49 -12.33
N ARG A 16 -10.54 2.10 -11.60
CA ARG A 16 -9.67 3.09 -12.25
C ARG A 16 -8.48 2.30 -12.74
N GLU A 17 -8.43 2.07 -14.05
CA GLU A 17 -7.15 1.88 -14.75
C GLU A 17 -6.22 2.96 -14.22
N ILE A 18 -5.28 2.57 -13.35
CA ILE A 18 -4.13 3.42 -13.06
C ILE A 18 -3.34 3.35 -14.37
N SER A 19 -3.62 4.30 -15.25
CA SER A 19 -2.85 4.53 -16.45
C SER A 19 -1.42 4.87 -16.01
N PHE A 20 -0.57 3.84 -15.85
CA PHE A 20 0.88 3.95 -15.70
C PHE A 20 1.53 4.35 -17.06
N GLY A 21 0.86 5.21 -17.82
CA GLY A 21 1.32 5.74 -19.09
C GLY A 21 2.38 6.80 -18.87
N GLY A 22 3.64 6.45 -19.16
CA GLY A 22 4.65 7.39 -19.64
C GLY A 22 5.19 8.47 -18.70
N ARG A 23 5.00 8.40 -17.38
CA ARG A 23 5.31 9.56 -16.51
C ARG A 23 5.93 9.18 -15.16
N PHE A 24 7.23 8.91 -15.11
CA PHE A 24 8.00 8.94 -13.85
C PHE A 24 9.11 9.99 -13.92
N GLY A 25 8.71 11.21 -14.26
CA GLY A 25 9.32 12.46 -13.76
C GLY A 25 8.59 12.99 -12.52
N VAL A 26 7.92 12.10 -11.77
CA VAL A 26 7.10 12.40 -10.59
C VAL A 26 8.02 12.43 -9.38
N GLY A 27 8.07 13.55 -8.67
CA GLY A 27 8.87 13.69 -7.45
C GLY A 27 8.42 12.68 -6.38
N ALA A 28 9.35 11.81 -5.97
CA ALA A 28 9.11 10.88 -4.86
C ALA A 28 9.74 11.46 -3.59
N TYR A 29 8.92 11.66 -2.55
CA TYR A 29 9.40 12.02 -1.24
C TYR A 29 9.63 10.76 -0.40
N TRP A 30 10.87 10.54 0.02
CA TRP A 30 11.27 9.40 0.84
C TRP A 30 11.26 9.79 2.31
N THR A 31 10.28 9.27 3.06
CA THR A 31 10.23 9.46 4.51
C THR A 31 11.44 8.79 5.18
N ASP A 32 11.79 9.23 6.39
CA ASP A 32 12.87 8.56 7.13
C ASP A 32 12.50 7.13 7.54
N HIS A 33 11.20 6.85 7.72
CA HIS A 33 10.72 5.51 8.01
C HIS A 33 11.08 4.51 6.90
N ILE A 34 10.80 4.84 5.64
CA ILE A 34 11.17 3.93 4.54
C ILE A 34 12.70 3.78 4.42
N LYS A 35 13.49 4.85 4.65
CA LYS A 35 14.96 4.76 4.64
C LYS A 35 15.48 3.81 5.73
N ILE A 36 14.91 3.88 6.94
CA ILE A 36 15.24 2.96 8.03
C ILE A 36 14.91 1.53 7.63
N LYS A 37 13.71 1.30 7.08
CA LYS A 37 13.26 -0.03 6.65
C LYS A 37 14.10 -0.59 5.50
N MET A 38 14.52 0.25 4.56
CA MET A 38 15.46 -0.11 3.50
C MET A 38 16.77 -0.63 4.06
N ARG A 39 17.34 0.04 5.06
CA ARG A 39 18.54 -0.44 5.77
C ARG A 39 18.27 -1.75 6.50
N GLN A 40 17.17 -1.84 7.24
CA GLN A 40 16.78 -3.03 8.01
C GLN A 40 16.68 -4.29 7.13
N TYR A 41 16.10 -4.18 5.94
CA TYR A 41 15.85 -5.32 5.05
C TYR A 41 16.83 -5.41 3.87
N GLY A 42 17.90 -4.60 3.86
CA GLY A 42 18.86 -4.52 2.75
C GLY A 42 18.18 -4.30 1.39
N LEU A 43 17.25 -3.34 1.31
CA LEU A 43 16.51 -3.01 0.10
C LEU A 43 17.12 -1.76 -0.56
N SER A 44 17.44 -1.87 -1.85
CA SER A 44 17.89 -0.73 -2.65
C SER A 44 16.72 0.12 -3.13
N GLU A 45 16.99 1.39 -3.40
CA GLU A 45 16.01 2.30 -4.03
C GLU A 45 15.56 1.76 -5.40
N SER A 46 16.49 1.20 -6.18
CA SER A 46 16.20 0.59 -7.47
C SER A 46 15.22 -0.60 -7.36
N ARG A 47 15.32 -1.39 -6.29
CA ARG A 47 14.39 -2.49 -6.01
C ARG A 47 12.99 -1.96 -5.72
N ILE A 48 12.88 -0.91 -4.92
CA ILE A 48 11.59 -0.27 -4.59
C ILE A 48 10.97 0.36 -5.85
N ARG A 49 11.74 1.10 -6.64
CA ARG A 49 11.27 1.68 -7.91
C ARG A 49 10.80 0.62 -8.90
N ARG A 50 11.38 -0.59 -8.89
CA ARG A 50 10.89 -1.71 -9.72
C ARG A 50 9.50 -2.16 -9.30
N ILE A 51 9.23 -2.25 -8.00
CA ILE A 51 7.91 -2.64 -7.48
C ILE A 51 6.86 -1.58 -7.84
N LEU A 52 7.20 -0.29 -7.75
CA LEU A 52 6.31 0.79 -8.17
C LEU A 52 5.96 0.72 -9.67
N ARG A 53 6.92 0.36 -10.53
CA ARG A 53 6.72 0.31 -11.98
C ARG A 53 6.01 -0.96 -12.45
N PHE A 54 6.29 -2.10 -11.82
CA PHE A 54 5.84 -3.41 -12.28
C PHE A 54 5.33 -4.27 -11.13
N PRO A 55 4.34 -3.82 -10.34
CA PRO A 55 3.87 -4.60 -9.20
C PRO A 55 3.24 -5.92 -9.66
N GLN A 56 3.44 -7.00 -8.89
CA GLN A 56 2.75 -8.28 -9.11
C GLN A 56 1.40 -8.32 -8.40
N ARG A 57 1.26 -7.60 -7.29
CA ARG A 57 0.02 -7.41 -6.56
C ARG A 57 -0.03 -5.99 -5.98
N ILE A 58 -1.21 -5.39 -6.04
CA ILE A 58 -1.52 -4.07 -5.46
C ILE A 58 -2.71 -4.27 -4.53
N GLU A 59 -2.61 -3.69 -3.33
CA GLU A 59 -3.62 -3.76 -2.27
C GLU A 59 -3.79 -2.38 -1.62
N THR A 60 -4.92 -2.20 -0.93
CA THR A 60 -5.08 -1.08 -0.01
C THR A 60 -4.07 -1.22 1.12
N GLY A 61 -3.31 -0.17 1.41
CA GLY A 61 -2.37 -0.19 2.51
C GLY A 61 -3.08 -0.20 3.86
N ILE A 62 -2.35 -0.61 4.91
CA ILE A 62 -2.91 -0.72 6.26
C ILE A 62 -3.31 0.64 6.85
N ALA A 63 -2.65 1.72 6.41
CA ALA A 63 -2.98 3.08 6.80
C ALA A 63 -4.02 3.66 5.81
N PRO A 64 -4.95 4.52 6.29
CA PRO A 64 -5.91 5.20 5.40
C PRO A 64 -5.22 5.93 4.25
N ASP A 65 -5.85 5.90 3.06
CA ASP A 65 -5.36 6.54 1.84
C ASP A 65 -3.95 6.13 1.40
N THR A 66 -3.51 4.93 1.78
CA THR A 66 -2.25 4.35 1.31
C THR A 66 -2.49 3.20 0.36
N ILE A 67 -1.52 3.01 -0.54
CA ILE A 67 -1.46 1.90 -1.48
C ILE A 67 -0.26 1.05 -1.07
N ALA A 68 -0.45 -0.26 -1.02
CA ALA A 68 0.64 -1.22 -0.85
C ALA A 68 0.78 -2.06 -2.11
N ALA A 69 2.00 -2.27 -2.59
CA ALA A 69 2.24 -3.17 -3.70
C ALA A 69 3.48 -4.00 -3.48
N MET A 70 3.54 -5.14 -4.18
CA MET A 70 4.59 -6.13 -3.95
C MET A 70 5.07 -6.83 -5.21
N GLN A 71 6.25 -7.42 -5.08
CA GLN A 71 6.79 -8.42 -6.00
C GLN A 71 7.38 -9.60 -5.22
N LYS A 72 7.23 -10.81 -5.76
CA LYS A 72 7.95 -12.00 -5.32
C LYS A 72 9.46 -11.85 -5.60
N ALA A 73 10.26 -12.37 -4.69
CA ALA A 73 11.71 -12.36 -4.72
C ALA A 73 12.26 -13.61 -4.01
N GLY A 74 13.58 -13.74 -3.99
CA GLY A 74 14.26 -14.91 -3.44
C GLY A 74 14.38 -16.06 -4.44
N SER A 75 14.76 -17.22 -3.91
CA SER A 75 14.96 -18.44 -4.70
C SER A 75 13.77 -19.39 -4.52
N LYS A 76 13.69 -20.45 -5.34
CA LYS A 76 12.67 -21.49 -5.18
C LYS A 76 12.67 -22.12 -3.78
N LYS A 77 13.85 -22.22 -3.13
CA LYS A 77 14.00 -22.79 -1.78
C LYS A 77 13.67 -21.79 -0.67
N HIS A 78 13.87 -20.49 -0.91
CA HIS A 78 13.63 -19.43 0.05
C HIS A 78 12.88 -18.26 -0.61
N PRO A 79 11.59 -18.46 -0.95
CA PRO A 79 10.78 -17.41 -1.53
C PRO A 79 10.39 -16.39 -0.45
N TYR A 80 10.34 -15.13 -0.86
CA TYR A 80 9.79 -14.05 -0.03
C TYR A 80 9.17 -12.99 -0.93
N GLU A 81 8.37 -12.13 -0.34
CA GLU A 81 7.77 -10.98 -1.01
C GLU A 81 8.47 -9.71 -0.54
N ILE A 82 8.62 -8.74 -1.43
CA ILE A 82 9.04 -7.39 -1.08
C ILE A 82 7.82 -6.50 -1.27
N TRP A 83 7.44 -5.83 -0.19
CA TRP A 83 6.30 -4.93 -0.12
C TRP A 83 6.77 -3.49 -0.01
N VAL A 84 6.01 -2.59 -0.62
CA VAL A 84 6.22 -1.14 -0.58
C VAL A 84 4.86 -0.49 -0.36
N MET A 85 4.81 0.45 0.56
CA MET A 85 3.61 1.23 0.86
C MET A 85 3.88 2.72 0.62
N TRP A 86 2.98 3.38 -0.09
CA TRP A 86 3.06 4.79 -0.39
C TRP A 86 1.69 5.46 -0.36
N GLN A 87 1.70 6.79 -0.36
CA GLN A 87 0.52 7.61 -0.56
C GLN A 87 0.70 8.45 -1.81
N GLU A 88 -0.33 8.48 -2.64
CA GLU A 88 -0.40 9.39 -3.78
C GLU A 88 -0.97 10.72 -3.32
N LYS A 89 -0.21 11.81 -3.47
CA LYS A 89 -0.73 13.15 -3.27
C LYS A 89 -1.21 13.71 -4.59
N LYS A 90 -2.48 14.13 -4.61
CA LYS A 90 -2.96 15.10 -5.59
C LYS A 90 -2.09 16.36 -5.43
N THR A 91 -1.67 16.94 -6.55
CA THR A 91 -0.79 18.11 -6.69
C THR A 91 -0.57 18.90 -5.40
N SER A 92 0.67 18.96 -4.94
CA SER A 92 1.03 19.73 -3.76
C SER A 92 1.98 20.85 -4.15
N GLU A 93 1.76 22.06 -3.62
CA GLU A 93 2.60 23.23 -3.88
C GLU A 93 4.10 22.98 -3.61
N LYS A 94 4.42 22.10 -2.64
CA LYS A 94 5.81 21.75 -2.28
C LYS A 94 6.49 20.72 -3.19
N PHE A 95 5.72 19.85 -3.86
CA PHE A 95 6.28 18.71 -4.63
C PHE A 95 5.89 18.71 -6.11
N GLY A 96 5.21 19.75 -6.59
CA GLY A 96 4.77 19.86 -7.99
C GLY A 96 3.55 19.01 -8.33
N PRO A 97 3.22 18.87 -9.63
CA PRO A 97 2.04 18.15 -10.10
C PRO A 97 2.19 16.64 -9.90
N GLY A 98 1.43 16.10 -8.94
CA GLY A 98 1.45 14.69 -8.56
C GLY A 98 2.75 14.29 -7.87
N GLY A 99 2.67 13.84 -6.63
CA GLY A 99 3.84 13.38 -5.87
C GLY A 99 3.53 12.08 -5.15
N ILE A 100 4.53 11.22 -5.00
CA ILE A 100 4.40 9.98 -4.23
C ILE A 100 5.17 10.15 -2.92
N ILE A 101 4.49 9.94 -1.79
CA ILE A 101 5.13 9.84 -0.48
C ILE A 101 5.39 8.38 -0.19
N MET A 102 6.67 8.01 -0.16
CA MET A 102 7.12 6.67 0.16
C MET A 102 7.12 6.50 1.68
N ILE A 103 6.28 5.59 2.20
CA ILE A 103 6.03 5.46 3.64
C ILE A 103 6.86 4.32 4.23
N SER A 104 6.73 3.10 3.68
CA SER A 104 7.40 1.92 4.25
C SER A 104 7.73 0.89 3.18
N ALA A 105 8.64 -0.02 3.52
CA ALA A 105 8.96 -1.20 2.74
C ALA A 105 9.34 -2.35 3.66
N TRP A 106 9.02 -3.59 3.32
CA TRP A 106 9.36 -4.74 4.14
C TRP A 106 9.47 -6.03 3.33
N ARG A 107 10.11 -7.04 3.92
CA ARG A 107 10.11 -8.41 3.40
C ARG A 107 9.08 -9.23 4.15
N TYR A 108 8.28 -10.00 3.42
CA TYR A 108 7.37 -10.99 3.99
C TYR A 108 7.88 -12.40 3.63
N PRO A 109 8.10 -13.30 4.61
CA PRO A 109 8.55 -14.65 4.33
C PRO A 109 7.44 -15.47 3.65
N GLY A 110 7.73 -16.14 2.53
CA GLY A 110 6.72 -16.93 1.82
C GLY A 110 5.77 -16.07 0.98
N THR A 111 4.45 -16.27 1.13
CA THR A 111 3.39 -15.58 0.36
C THR A 111 2.37 -15.01 1.33
N SER A 112 2.04 -13.72 1.22
CA SER A 112 1.07 -13.11 2.12
C SER A 112 -0.35 -13.65 1.87
N PRO A 113 -1.20 -13.67 2.92
CA PRO A 113 -2.65 -13.79 2.76
C PRO A 113 -3.19 -12.70 1.83
N ILE A 114 -4.20 -13.04 1.03
CA ILE A 114 -4.82 -12.10 0.07
C ILE A 114 -5.99 -11.41 0.77
N GLY A 115 -6.00 -10.08 0.79
CA GLY A 115 -7.15 -9.28 1.23
C GLY A 115 -7.48 -9.35 2.73
N GLN A 116 -6.61 -9.96 3.54
CA GLN A 116 -6.70 -9.92 4.99
C GLN A 116 -5.52 -9.10 5.52
N PRO A 117 -5.74 -8.22 6.52
CA PRO A 117 -4.62 -7.65 7.25
C PRO A 117 -3.77 -8.80 7.81
N PRO A 118 -2.43 -8.63 7.93
CA PRO A 118 -1.62 -9.63 8.60
C PRO A 118 -2.22 -9.93 9.98
N PRO A 119 -2.09 -11.16 10.51
CA PRO A 119 -2.56 -11.46 11.85
C PRO A 119 -1.80 -10.58 12.83
N ILE A 120 -2.46 -9.52 13.29
CA ILE A 120 -1.97 -8.61 14.31
C ILE A 120 -2.54 -9.13 15.64
N PRO A 121 -1.70 -9.38 16.65
CA PRO A 121 -2.14 -9.77 17.98
C PRO A 121 -3.22 -8.84 18.56
N GLU A 122 -4.18 -9.40 19.29
CA GLU A 122 -5.37 -8.66 19.77
C GLU A 122 -5.01 -7.49 20.69
N ASP A 123 -3.97 -7.64 21.49
CA ASP A 123 -3.43 -6.60 22.39
C ASP A 123 -2.97 -5.35 21.62
N ILE A 124 -2.42 -5.55 20.41
CA ILE A 124 -2.01 -4.46 19.53
C ILE A 124 -3.26 -3.74 19.00
N TRP A 125 -4.31 -4.46 18.63
CA TRP A 125 -5.57 -3.84 18.20
C TRP A 125 -6.20 -2.98 19.29
N GLU A 126 -6.25 -3.49 20.52
CA GLU A 126 -6.77 -2.75 21.67
C GLU A 126 -6.01 -1.42 21.88
N SER A 127 -4.69 -1.46 21.77
CA SER A 127 -3.85 -0.27 21.92
C SER A 127 -4.14 0.81 20.87
N VAL A 128 -4.26 0.41 19.59
CA VAL A 128 -4.54 1.32 18.47
C VAL A 128 -5.96 1.91 18.59
N VAL A 129 -6.95 1.09 18.94
CA VAL A 129 -8.34 1.53 19.12
C VAL A 129 -8.46 2.51 20.29
N LYS A 130 -7.77 2.25 21.41
CA LYS A 130 -7.75 3.14 22.57
C LYS A 130 -7.18 4.50 22.21
N GLU A 131 -6.04 4.55 21.52
CA GLU A 131 -5.44 5.81 21.06
C GLU A 131 -6.34 6.58 20.09
N LEU A 132 -6.95 5.90 19.12
CA LEU A 132 -7.86 6.56 18.16
C LEU A 132 -9.10 7.15 18.83
N LYS A 133 -9.62 6.49 19.88
CA LYS A 133 -10.73 7.04 20.68
C LYS A 133 -10.31 8.28 21.46
N LEU A 134 -9.10 8.28 22.05
CA LEU A 134 -8.57 9.45 22.77
C LEU A 134 -8.40 10.67 21.86
N LYS A 135 -7.93 10.48 20.63
CA LYS A 135 -7.70 11.59 19.67
C LYS A 135 -8.99 12.18 19.09
N LYS A 136 -10.14 11.52 19.23
CA LYS A 136 -11.45 12.05 18.80
C LYS A 136 -12.14 12.94 19.83
N HIS A 137 -11.57 13.06 21.03
CA HIS A 137 -12.12 13.86 22.13
C HIS A 137 -11.39 15.20 22.33
N PHE A 138 -10.48 15.55 21.42
CA PHE A 138 -9.84 16.86 21.28
C PHE A 138 -10.22 17.45 19.91
#